data_AF-A0A507DEE7-F1
#
_entry.id   AF-A0A507DEE7-F1
#
_cell.length_a   1.000
_cell.length_b   1.000
_cell.length_c   1.000
_cell.angle_alpha   90.00
_cell.angle_beta   90.00
_cell.angle_gamma   90.00
#
_symmetry.space_group_name_H-M   'P 1'
#
loop_
_entity.id
_entity.type
_entity.pdbx_description
1 polymer ?
#
loop_
_entity_poly.entity_id
_entity_poly.type
_entity_poly.pdbx_seq_one_letter_code
_entity_poly.pdbx_strand_id
1 'polypeptide(L)'
;MSTLVTLGLVFAIPHIIGFVSRLRHKSTGTPTPAKKPRTTYDDACTFLLVATCLVFVGSAIFYPPPSLMKELGLSIDAPSFVVRNRFREFMNVNFQGWYEGWSNPINAPPGVIMVPARDSDAPQTPGWGTPEIRAKALYYERVAEKLKSDELRKLYHRYGESAVLGCTWCQEESDYFLWLTPSLGFVYGGVLILIGLTTMTRRKEAWRMYAVIACTALAVSESYIYMSTDIRILPGQTLVETLYEMIVFYRKVFLAILVLCVNFVDTGDDYSDLDLLDGIGMRTSTYFSRLVAARLARGVTLGDDQLRKRYFEYHKSINKGDTKDRL
;
A
#
# COMPACT_ATOMS: atom_id res chain seq x y z
N MET A 1 -10.30 -8.29 12.72
CA MET A 1 -10.19 -8.80 11.33
C MET A 1 -11.53 -8.98 10.64
N SER A 2 -12.55 -9.58 11.27
CA SER A 2 -13.86 -9.83 10.63
C SER A 2 -14.52 -8.57 10.05
N THR A 3 -14.46 -7.43 10.76
CA THR A 3 -15.06 -6.16 10.32
C THR A 3 -14.38 -5.51 9.12
N LEU A 4 -13.06 -5.68 8.98
CA LEU A 4 -12.32 -5.17 7.83
C LEU A 4 -12.58 -6.03 6.58
N VAL A 5 -12.69 -7.35 6.77
CA VAL A 5 -13.04 -8.28 5.69
C VAL A 5 -14.47 -8.02 5.20
N THR A 6 -15.43 -7.78 6.11
CA THR A 6 -16.81 -7.46 5.70
C THR A 6 -16.89 -6.12 4.98
N LEU A 7 -16.20 -5.08 5.45
CA LEU A 7 -16.14 -3.80 4.74
C LEU A 7 -15.49 -3.95 3.36
N GLY A 8 -14.36 -4.66 3.27
CA GLY A 8 -13.69 -4.93 2.00
C GLY A 8 -14.60 -5.66 1.00
N LEU A 9 -15.36 -6.66 1.47
CA LEU A 9 -16.32 -7.38 0.64
C LEU A 9 -17.47 -6.49 0.17
N VAL A 10 -18.05 -5.65 1.05
CA VAL A 10 -19.15 -4.76 0.69
C VAL A 10 -18.75 -3.77 -0.40
N PHE A 11 -17.52 -3.27 -0.39
CA PHE A 11 -17.02 -2.38 -1.45
C PHE A 11 -16.57 -3.14 -2.71
N ALA A 12 -16.06 -4.37 -2.59
CA ALA A 12 -15.60 -5.15 -3.72
C ALA A 12 -16.74 -5.77 -4.55
N ILE A 13 -17.82 -6.22 -3.90
CA ILE A 13 -18.92 -6.96 -4.54
C ILE A 13 -19.57 -6.18 -5.70
N PRO A 14 -19.97 -4.89 -5.56
CA PRO A 14 -20.57 -4.14 -6.66
C PRO A 14 -19.64 -4.02 -7.87
N HIS A 15 -18.33 -3.88 -7.63
CA HIS A 15 -17.33 -3.81 -8.69
C HIS A 15 -17.14 -5.15 -9.40
N ILE A 16 -17.11 -6.26 -8.64
CA ILE A 16 -17.04 -7.61 -9.20
C ILE A 16 -18.29 -7.89 -10.04
N ILE A 17 -19.49 -7.55 -9.56
CA ILE A 17 -20.74 -7.70 -10.31
C ILE A 17 -20.70 -6.88 -11.61
N GLY A 18 -20.25 -5.62 -11.54
CA GLY A 18 -20.08 -4.76 -12.70
C GLY A 18 -19.04 -5.28 -13.70
N PHE A 19 -17.99 -5.95 -13.22
CA PHE A 19 -16.98 -6.58 -14.07
C PHE A 19 -17.53 -7.84 -14.76
N VAL A 20 -18.20 -8.71 -14.02
CA VAL A 20 -18.84 -9.93 -14.54
C VAL A 20 -19.94 -9.60 -15.55
N SER A 21 -20.74 -8.56 -15.30
CA SER A 21 -21.78 -8.14 -16.24
C SER A 21 -21.19 -7.62 -17.56
N ARG A 22 -20.10 -6.85 -17.51
CA ARG A 22 -19.36 -6.43 -18.72
C ARG A 22 -18.76 -7.60 -19.49
N LEU A 23 -18.23 -8.60 -18.79
CA LEU A 23 -17.75 -9.84 -19.42
C LEU A 23 -18.90 -10.58 -20.13
N ARG A 24 -20.09 -10.61 -19.52
CA ARG A 24 -21.26 -11.27 -20.10
C ARG A 24 -21.81 -10.53 -21.33
N HIS A 25 -21.79 -9.20 -21.33
CA HIS A 25 -22.24 -8.39 -22.47
C HIS A 25 -21.29 -8.39 -23.67
N LYS A 26 -20.01 -8.77 -23.49
CA LYS A 26 -19.08 -8.95 -24.63
C LYS A 26 -19.46 -10.09 -25.58
N SER A 27 -20.46 -10.92 -25.26
CA SER A 27 -20.90 -12.04 -26.09
C SER A 27 -21.75 -11.64 -27.31
N THR A 28 -22.19 -10.39 -27.46
CA THR A 28 -23.05 -9.99 -28.57
C THR A 28 -22.24 -9.49 -29.77
N GLY A 29 -21.62 -10.41 -30.51
CA GLY A 29 -21.34 -10.36 -31.96
C GLY A 29 -20.59 -9.18 -32.60
N THR A 30 -20.24 -8.13 -31.85
CA THR A 30 -19.45 -7.01 -32.40
C THR A 30 -18.02 -7.47 -32.62
N PRO A 31 -17.44 -7.29 -33.82
CA PRO A 31 -16.05 -7.64 -34.08
C PRO A 31 -15.16 -6.93 -33.06
N THR A 32 -14.30 -7.69 -32.38
CA THR A 32 -13.33 -7.13 -31.45
C THR A 32 -12.35 -6.26 -32.23
N PRO A 33 -12.12 -4.99 -31.83
CA PRO A 33 -11.16 -4.12 -32.50
C PRO A 33 -9.76 -4.75 -32.49
N ALA A 34 -8.94 -4.37 -33.46
CA ALA A 34 -7.58 -4.89 -33.57
C ALA A 34 -6.76 -4.41 -32.37
N LYS A 35 -6.06 -5.33 -31.70
CA LYS A 35 -5.27 -5.01 -30.52
C LYS A 35 -4.08 -4.13 -30.90
N LYS A 36 -3.93 -2.98 -30.23
CA LYS A 36 -2.73 -2.15 -30.38
C LYS A 36 -1.48 -2.98 -30.00
N PRO A 37 -0.43 -3.02 -30.85
CA PRO A 37 0.80 -3.72 -30.53
C PRO A 37 1.42 -3.16 -29.24
N ARG A 38 2.03 -4.04 -28.44
CA ARG A 38 2.75 -3.64 -27.24
C ARG A 38 3.91 -2.73 -27.62
N THR A 39 4.02 -1.61 -26.90
CA THR A 39 5.16 -0.71 -27.02
C THR A 39 6.28 -1.18 -26.10
N THR A 40 7.53 -0.84 -26.41
CA THR A 40 8.68 -1.12 -25.52
C THR A 40 8.51 -0.52 -24.13
N TYR A 41 7.76 0.58 -24.03
CA TYR A 41 7.39 1.20 -22.75
C TYR A 41 6.45 0.30 -21.93
N ASP A 42 5.46 -0.36 -22.55
CA ASP A 42 4.57 -1.30 -21.85
C ASP A 42 5.37 -2.48 -21.25
N ASP A 43 6.35 -2.97 -21.99
CA ASP A 43 7.22 -4.05 -21.53
C ASP A 43 8.13 -3.58 -20.38
N ALA A 44 8.68 -2.37 -20.45
CA ALA A 44 9.45 -1.77 -19.37
C ALA A 44 8.60 -1.56 -18.10
N CYS A 45 7.36 -1.08 -18.23
CA CYS A 45 6.43 -0.94 -17.11
C CYS A 45 6.08 -2.30 -16.50
N THR A 46 5.87 -3.31 -17.32
CA THR A 46 5.60 -4.69 -16.88
C THR A 46 6.79 -5.24 -16.09
N PHE A 47 8.00 -5.09 -16.62
CA PHE A 47 9.23 -5.50 -15.92
C PHE A 47 9.39 -4.78 -14.58
N LEU A 48 9.16 -3.46 -14.55
CA LEU A 48 9.26 -2.66 -13.33
C LEU A 48 8.25 -3.11 -12.25
N LEU A 49 7.01 -3.41 -12.64
CA LEU A 49 5.98 -3.93 -11.72
C LEU A 49 6.36 -5.32 -11.18
N VAL A 50 6.85 -6.23 -12.04
CA VAL A 50 7.31 -7.56 -11.62
C VAL A 50 8.50 -7.46 -10.67
N ALA A 51 9.51 -6.67 -11.03
CA ALA A 51 10.69 -6.45 -10.19
C ALA A 51 10.31 -5.89 -8.82
N THR A 52 9.40 -4.91 -8.78
CA THR A 52 8.92 -4.35 -7.51
C THR A 52 8.15 -5.38 -6.68
N CYS A 53 7.30 -6.19 -7.31
CA CYS A 53 6.60 -7.28 -6.63
C CYS A 53 7.59 -8.27 -5.99
N LEU A 54 8.63 -8.67 -6.73
CA LEU A 54 9.68 -9.54 -6.22
C LEU A 54 10.47 -8.91 -5.07
N VAL A 55 10.73 -7.60 -5.12
CA VAL A 55 11.37 -6.86 -4.02
C VAL A 55 10.48 -6.85 -2.77
N PHE A 56 9.17 -6.62 -2.90
CA PHE A 56 8.26 -6.68 -1.75
C PHE A 56 8.15 -8.09 -1.16
N VAL A 57 8.00 -9.11 -2.00
CA VAL A 57 7.94 -10.51 -1.54
C VAL A 57 9.26 -10.93 -0.90
N GLY A 58 10.38 -10.65 -1.56
CA GLY A 58 11.72 -10.94 -1.04
C GLY A 58 12.00 -10.20 0.26
N SER A 59 11.64 -8.91 0.36
CA SER A 59 11.78 -8.16 1.61
C SER A 59 10.85 -8.63 2.72
N ALA A 60 9.70 -9.22 2.41
CA ALA A 60 8.80 -9.80 3.42
C ALA A 60 9.36 -11.11 3.99
N ILE A 61 9.97 -11.95 3.14
CA ILE A 61 10.46 -13.28 3.51
C ILE A 61 11.86 -13.21 4.13
N PHE A 62 12.79 -12.51 3.47
CA PHE A 62 14.21 -12.56 3.83
C PHE A 62 14.63 -11.47 4.80
N TYR A 63 13.84 -10.39 4.93
CA TYR A 63 14.18 -9.24 5.77
C TYR A 63 13.01 -8.90 6.72
N PRO A 64 12.65 -9.82 7.64
CA PRO A 64 11.74 -9.49 8.73
C PRO A 64 12.36 -8.38 9.59
N PRO A 65 11.56 -7.49 10.19
CA PRO A 65 12.12 -6.48 11.08
C PRO A 65 12.78 -7.16 12.30
N PRO A 66 13.90 -6.62 12.80
CA PRO A 66 14.57 -7.17 13.97
C PRO A 66 13.66 -7.04 15.20
N SER A 67 13.68 -8.08 16.03
CA SER A 67 12.89 -8.15 17.26
C SER A 67 13.67 -8.92 18.33
N LEU A 68 14.34 -8.19 19.23
CA LEU A 68 14.96 -8.77 20.41
C LEU A 68 13.96 -9.57 21.27
N MET A 69 12.69 -9.16 21.35
CA MET A 69 11.67 -9.93 22.10
C MET A 69 11.45 -11.33 21.50
N LYS A 70 11.44 -11.43 20.17
CA LYS A 70 11.35 -12.70 19.44
C LYS A 70 12.59 -13.55 19.64
N GLU A 71 13.78 -12.96 19.57
CA GLU A 71 15.06 -13.64 19.80
C GLU A 71 15.17 -14.19 21.25
N LEU A 72 14.65 -13.46 22.24
CA LEU A 72 14.65 -13.87 23.64
C LEU A 72 13.50 -14.83 24.01
N GLY A 73 12.50 -14.99 23.13
CA GLY A 73 11.29 -15.76 23.40
C GLY A 73 10.47 -15.18 24.57
N LEU A 74 10.38 -13.86 24.66
CA LEU A 74 9.73 -13.16 25.76
C LEU A 74 8.29 -12.80 25.45
N SER A 75 7.39 -13.11 26.39
CA SER A 75 6.03 -12.55 26.39
C SER A 75 6.06 -11.06 26.75
N ILE A 76 5.07 -10.33 26.26
CA ILE A 76 4.84 -8.93 26.64
C ILE A 76 4.63 -8.77 28.15
N ASP A 77 3.96 -9.74 28.78
CA ASP A 77 3.66 -9.74 30.22
C ASP A 77 4.76 -10.37 31.07
N ALA A 78 5.93 -10.69 30.48
CA ALA A 78 7.03 -11.26 31.25
C ALA A 78 7.40 -10.32 32.42
N PRO A 79 7.73 -10.82 33.62
CA PRO A 79 8.21 -9.91 34.66
C PRO A 79 9.66 -9.48 34.35
N SER A 80 10.07 -8.29 34.80
CA SER A 80 11.39 -7.71 34.45
C SER A 80 12.57 -8.60 34.82
N PHE A 81 12.45 -9.45 35.85
CA PHE A 81 13.50 -10.42 36.21
C PHE A 81 13.67 -11.53 35.17
N VAL A 82 12.58 -11.97 34.51
CA VAL A 82 12.66 -12.95 33.41
C VAL A 82 13.30 -12.32 32.20
N VAL A 83 12.92 -11.08 31.85
CA VAL A 83 13.54 -10.31 30.77
C VAL A 83 15.05 -10.20 30.98
N ARG A 84 15.46 -9.80 32.19
CA ARG A 84 16.88 -9.68 32.57
C ARG A 84 17.64 -11.01 32.46
N ASN A 85 17.07 -12.11 32.96
CA ASN A 85 17.74 -13.41 32.94
C ASN A 85 17.87 -13.96 31.51
N ARG A 86 16.81 -13.90 30.70
CA ARG A 86 16.87 -14.31 29.29
C ARG A 86 17.84 -13.46 28.48
N PHE A 87 17.87 -12.16 28.74
CA PHE A 87 18.83 -11.27 28.11
C PHE A 87 20.28 -11.64 28.45
N ARG A 88 20.58 -11.91 29.74
CA ARG A 88 21.92 -12.37 30.15
C ARG A 88 22.32 -13.67 29.47
N GLU A 89 21.41 -14.63 29.40
CA GLU A 89 21.65 -15.90 28.70
C GLU A 89 21.96 -15.66 27.21
N PHE A 90 21.15 -14.85 26.53
CA PHE A 90 21.38 -14.47 25.14
C PHE A 90 22.73 -13.78 24.93
N MET A 91 23.09 -12.84 25.80
CA MET A 91 24.35 -12.13 25.68
C MET A 91 25.55 -13.04 25.93
N ASN A 92 25.50 -13.90 26.94
CA ASN A 92 26.57 -14.88 27.23
C ASN A 92 26.81 -15.85 26.06
N VAL A 93 25.75 -16.22 25.33
CA VAL A 93 25.85 -17.15 24.19
C VAL A 93 26.38 -16.43 22.94
N ASN A 94 25.89 -15.22 22.64
CA ASN A 94 26.21 -14.53 21.39
C ASN A 94 27.47 -13.65 21.47
N PHE A 95 27.89 -13.25 22.68
CA PHE A 95 28.98 -12.32 22.91
C PHE A 95 29.91 -12.86 24.00
N GLN A 96 30.90 -13.65 23.60
CA GLN A 96 31.88 -14.21 24.53
C GLN A 96 32.63 -13.09 25.27
N GLY A 97 32.75 -13.21 26.59
CA GLY A 97 33.38 -12.20 27.44
C GLY A 97 32.48 -11.03 27.85
N TRP A 98 31.21 -11.03 27.43
CA TRP A 98 30.22 -10.08 27.94
C TRP A 98 29.94 -10.30 29.43
N TYR A 99 29.69 -9.22 30.16
CA TYR A 99 29.26 -9.23 31.56
C TYR A 99 28.25 -8.11 31.81
N GLU A 100 27.39 -8.29 32.81
CA GLU A 100 26.33 -7.33 33.08
C GLU A 100 26.87 -6.01 33.66
N GLY A 101 26.29 -4.89 33.22
CA GLY A 101 26.72 -3.56 33.66
C GLY A 101 27.94 -3.08 32.88
N TRP A 102 28.19 -3.65 31.70
CA TRP A 102 29.30 -3.29 30.82
C TRP A 102 29.38 -1.81 30.47
N SER A 103 28.22 -1.15 30.40
CA SER A 103 28.08 0.29 30.17
C SER A 103 28.33 1.16 31.41
N ASN A 104 28.37 0.58 32.62
CA ASN A 104 28.63 1.32 33.86
C ASN A 104 30.04 1.03 34.40
N PRO A 105 30.93 2.04 34.42
CA PRO A 105 32.30 1.90 34.88
C PRO A 105 32.51 1.26 36.25
N ILE A 106 31.55 1.50 37.15
CA ILE A 106 31.70 1.20 38.57
C ILE A 106 31.59 -0.30 38.85
N ASN A 107 30.95 -1.05 37.95
CA ASN A 107 30.66 -2.47 38.13
C ASN A 107 31.63 -3.40 37.37
N ALA A 108 32.63 -2.85 36.68
CA ALA A 108 33.60 -3.65 35.94
C ALA A 108 34.49 -4.45 36.91
N PRO A 109 34.64 -5.77 36.72
CA PRO A 109 35.61 -6.55 37.48
C PRO A 109 37.02 -5.96 37.29
N PRO A 110 37.89 -6.01 38.33
CA PRO A 110 39.26 -5.53 38.21
C PRO A 110 39.97 -6.26 37.05
N GLY A 111 40.50 -5.49 36.10
CA GLY A 111 41.17 -6.00 34.90
C GLY A 111 40.32 -5.98 33.62
N VAL A 112 39.04 -5.60 33.69
CA VAL A 112 38.19 -5.50 32.51
C VAL A 112 38.15 -4.06 31.99
N ILE A 113 38.61 -3.89 30.76
CA ILE A 113 38.84 -2.58 30.17
C ILE A 113 37.54 -2.01 29.60
N MET A 114 37.03 -0.96 30.23
CA MET A 114 35.69 -0.42 29.94
C MET A 114 35.48 -0.06 28.46
N VAL A 115 34.23 -0.09 28.02
CA VAL A 115 33.80 0.55 26.77
C VAL A 115 33.82 2.06 27.01
N PRO A 116 34.76 2.83 26.47
CA PRO A 116 34.68 4.27 26.52
C PRO A 116 33.42 4.77 25.81
N ALA A 117 32.87 5.85 26.33
CA ALA A 117 31.72 6.54 25.77
C ALA A 117 31.95 7.02 24.31
N ARG A 118 33.21 7.09 23.87
CA ARG A 118 33.64 7.34 22.50
C ARG A 118 34.37 6.12 21.95
N ASP A 119 33.99 5.71 20.74
CA ASP A 119 34.63 4.58 20.04
C ASP A 119 36.14 4.80 19.79
N SER A 120 36.59 6.06 19.74
CA SER A 120 38.02 6.40 19.55
C SER A 120 38.91 5.95 20.70
N ASP A 121 38.36 5.81 21.90
CA ASP A 121 39.17 5.60 23.10
C ASP A 121 39.21 4.11 23.47
N ALA A 122 38.50 3.25 22.70
CA ALA A 122 38.27 1.85 22.96
C ALA A 122 39.59 1.08 22.97
N PRO A 123 40.04 0.53 24.10
CA PRO A 123 41.32 -0.15 24.13
C PRO A 123 41.21 -1.43 23.30
N GLN A 124 42.10 -1.55 22.30
CA GLN A 124 42.19 -2.68 21.36
C GLN A 124 42.73 -3.93 22.05
N THR A 125 42.15 -4.34 23.17
CA THR A 125 42.62 -5.55 23.85
C THR A 125 42.08 -6.81 23.18
N PRO A 126 42.86 -7.90 23.16
CA PRO A 126 42.65 -9.05 22.26
C PRO A 126 41.47 -9.98 22.61
N GLY A 127 40.60 -9.61 23.56
CA GLY A 127 39.40 -10.39 23.92
C GLY A 127 38.07 -9.79 23.46
N TRP A 128 38.08 -8.64 22.79
CA TRP A 128 36.91 -7.73 22.71
C TRP A 128 36.05 -7.88 21.45
N GLY A 129 36.29 -8.95 20.67
CA GLY A 129 35.66 -9.14 19.36
C GLY A 129 36.05 -8.05 18.35
N THR A 130 35.45 -8.08 17.17
CA THR A 130 35.57 -7.00 16.19
C THR A 130 34.77 -5.78 16.66
N PRO A 131 35.12 -4.55 16.23
CA PRO A 131 34.35 -3.34 16.57
C PRO A 131 32.86 -3.47 16.22
N GLU A 132 32.52 -4.23 15.18
CA GLU A 132 31.15 -4.54 14.78
C GLU A 132 30.39 -5.35 15.84
N ILE A 133 31.03 -6.39 16.39
CA ILE A 133 30.43 -7.23 17.45
C ILE A 133 30.15 -6.37 18.68
N ARG A 134 31.09 -5.49 19.05
CA ARG A 134 30.93 -4.58 20.17
C ARG A 134 29.77 -3.59 19.95
N ALA A 135 29.68 -2.98 18.77
CA ALA A 135 28.57 -2.08 18.44
C ALA A 135 27.22 -2.80 18.53
N LYS A 136 27.16 -4.06 18.06
CA LYS A 136 25.97 -4.90 18.14
C LYS A 136 25.59 -5.26 19.59
N ALA A 137 26.56 -5.57 20.43
CA ALA A 137 26.33 -5.87 21.84
C ALA A 137 25.80 -4.64 22.61
N LEU A 138 26.41 -3.46 22.40
CA LEU A 138 25.96 -2.18 22.97
C LEU A 138 24.56 -1.77 22.48
N TYR A 139 24.22 -2.15 21.26
CA TYR A 139 22.89 -1.96 20.73
C TYR A 139 21.85 -2.79 21.51
N TYR A 140 22.10 -4.09 21.69
CA TYR A 140 21.20 -4.96 22.45
C TYR A 140 21.08 -4.57 23.93
N GLU A 141 22.15 -4.10 24.57
CA GLU A 141 22.08 -3.55 25.93
C GLU A 141 21.14 -2.34 26.03
N ARG A 142 21.23 -1.42 25.06
CA ARG A 142 20.34 -0.26 25.02
C ARG A 142 18.88 -0.66 24.86
N VAL A 143 18.59 -1.65 24.02
CA VAL A 143 17.24 -2.21 23.88
C VAL A 143 16.79 -2.83 25.20
N ALA A 144 17.62 -3.69 25.79
CA ALA A 144 17.29 -4.38 27.03
C ALA A 144 17.03 -3.41 28.20
N GLU A 145 17.77 -2.31 28.28
CA GLU A 145 17.55 -1.27 29.29
C GLU A 145 16.16 -0.65 29.14
N LYS A 146 15.73 -0.37 27.91
CA LYS A 146 14.39 0.15 27.62
C LYS A 146 13.31 -0.88 27.92
N LEU A 147 13.55 -2.16 27.62
CA LEU A 147 12.63 -3.26 27.90
C LEU A 147 12.47 -3.56 29.41
N LYS A 148 13.25 -2.96 30.32
CA LYS A 148 13.02 -3.13 31.77
C LYS A 148 11.69 -2.53 32.23
N SER A 149 11.26 -1.44 31.59
CA SER A 149 9.98 -0.78 31.88
C SER A 149 8.83 -1.50 31.18
N ASP A 150 7.75 -1.77 31.91
CA ASP A 150 6.55 -2.41 31.37
C ASP A 150 5.88 -1.60 30.25
N GLU A 151 5.84 -0.28 30.41
CA GLU A 151 5.24 0.64 29.43
C GLU A 151 6.04 0.66 28.12
N LEU A 152 7.38 0.68 28.22
CA LEU A 152 8.25 0.67 27.04
C LEU A 152 8.21 -0.66 26.29
N ARG A 153 7.94 -1.78 26.96
CA ARG A 153 7.73 -3.07 26.28
C ARG A 153 6.46 -3.10 25.47
N LYS A 154 5.38 -2.49 25.98
CA LYS A 154 4.14 -2.30 25.22
C LYS A 154 4.39 -1.43 24.00
N LEU A 155 5.08 -0.30 24.17
CA LEU A 155 5.46 0.57 23.05
C LEU A 155 6.36 -0.15 22.03
N TYR A 156 7.32 -0.95 22.49
CA TYR A 156 8.19 -1.78 21.64
C TYR A 156 7.39 -2.77 20.80
N HIS A 157 6.43 -3.47 21.40
CA HIS A 157 5.58 -4.43 20.68
C HIS A 157 4.72 -3.76 19.61
N ARG A 158 4.20 -2.54 19.89
CA ARG A 158 3.36 -1.76 18.97
C ARG A 158 4.15 -1.13 17.83
N TYR A 159 5.21 -0.39 18.13
CA TYR A 159 5.92 0.46 17.17
C TYR A 159 7.23 -0.13 16.65
N GLY A 160 7.69 -1.22 17.24
CA GLY A 160 8.92 -1.91 16.87
C GLY A 160 10.16 -1.32 17.53
N GLU A 161 11.25 -2.05 17.35
CA GLU A 161 12.56 -1.75 17.94
C GLU A 161 13.13 -0.40 17.51
N SER A 162 12.98 -0.06 16.22
CA SER A 162 13.53 1.16 15.65
C SER A 162 12.94 2.42 16.28
N ALA A 163 11.65 2.40 16.65
CA ALA A 163 10.98 3.56 17.24
C ALA A 163 11.43 3.80 18.69
N VAL A 164 11.58 2.74 19.47
CA VAL A 164 11.99 2.81 20.88
C VAL A 164 13.44 3.26 21.04
N LEU A 165 14.32 2.87 20.12
CA LEU A 165 15.72 3.28 20.13
C LEU A 165 15.97 4.61 19.43
N GLY A 166 15.28 4.85 18.32
CA GLY A 166 15.51 5.98 17.42
C GLY A 166 14.87 7.27 17.91
N CYS A 167 13.80 7.19 18.70
CA CYS A 167 13.14 8.37 19.22
C CYS A 167 13.69 8.78 20.59
N THR A 168 14.45 9.86 20.63
CA THR A 168 15.02 10.42 21.88
C THR A 168 14.07 11.37 22.62
N TRP A 169 13.05 11.89 21.93
CA TRP A 169 12.11 12.89 22.46
C TRP A 169 10.72 12.33 22.75
N CYS A 170 10.43 11.08 22.39
CA CYS A 170 9.12 10.47 22.57
C CYS A 170 8.85 10.15 24.05
N GLN A 171 7.75 10.67 24.58
CA GLN A 171 7.26 10.36 25.92
C GLN A 171 5.88 9.70 25.87
N GLU A 172 5.02 10.17 24.97
CA GLU A 172 3.65 9.69 24.80
C GLU A 172 3.53 8.72 23.61
N GLU A 173 2.44 7.94 23.56
CA GLU A 173 2.20 7.00 22.47
C GLU A 173 2.08 7.68 21.10
N SER A 174 1.55 8.91 21.06
CA SER A 174 1.39 9.75 19.87
C SER A 174 2.73 10.16 19.26
N ASP A 175 3.74 10.41 20.09
CA ASP A 175 5.09 10.79 19.65
C ASP A 175 5.74 9.67 18.83
N TYR A 176 5.62 8.42 19.31
CA TYR A 176 6.14 7.25 18.60
C TYR A 176 5.44 7.03 17.26
N PHE A 177 4.13 7.29 17.19
CA PHE A 177 3.39 7.24 15.92
C PHE A 177 3.86 8.34 14.95
N LEU A 178 4.08 9.56 15.45
CA LEU A 178 4.61 10.66 14.64
C LEU A 178 6.01 10.35 14.11
N TRP A 179 6.87 9.73 14.92
CA TRP A 179 8.20 9.27 14.49
C TRP A 179 8.12 8.20 13.38
N LEU A 180 7.13 7.30 13.44
CA LEU A 180 6.93 6.25 12.45
C LEU A 180 6.34 6.78 11.13
N THR A 181 5.54 7.85 11.19
CA THR A 181 4.74 8.39 10.06
C THR A 181 5.56 8.68 8.79
N PRO A 182 6.75 9.31 8.85
CA PRO A 182 7.56 9.53 7.65
C PRO A 182 7.94 8.23 6.93
N SER A 183 8.31 7.19 7.68
CA SER A 183 8.69 5.89 7.10
C SER A 183 7.50 5.22 6.38
N LEU A 184 6.29 5.34 6.94
CA LEU A 184 5.05 4.91 6.30
C LEU A 184 4.80 5.72 5.02
N GLY A 185 4.93 7.05 5.12
CA GLY A 185 4.75 7.98 4.01
C GLY A 185 5.68 7.68 2.83
N PHE A 186 6.95 7.35 3.08
CA PHE A 186 7.89 7.00 2.01
C PHE A 186 7.52 5.71 1.28
N VAL A 187 7.08 4.67 2.01
CA VAL A 187 6.68 3.39 1.39
C VAL A 187 5.42 3.57 0.54
N TYR A 188 4.37 4.17 1.10
CA TYR A 188 3.12 4.41 0.38
C TYR A 188 3.28 5.41 -0.77
N GLY A 189 4.00 6.51 -0.52
CA GLY A 189 4.34 7.50 -1.53
C GLY A 189 5.14 6.91 -2.69
N GLY A 190 6.15 6.08 -2.39
CA GLY A 190 6.93 5.37 -3.39
C GLY A 190 6.08 4.46 -4.28
N VAL A 191 5.16 3.69 -3.68
CA VAL A 191 4.23 2.84 -4.45
C VAL A 191 3.25 3.67 -5.28
N LEU A 192 2.73 4.78 -4.76
CA LEU A 192 1.86 5.68 -5.52
C LEU A 192 2.58 6.31 -6.73
N ILE A 193 3.84 6.71 -6.56
CA ILE A 193 4.68 7.21 -7.66
C ILE A 193 4.87 6.11 -8.70
N LEU A 194 5.22 4.89 -8.27
CA LEU A 194 5.39 3.75 -9.16
C LEU A 194 4.12 3.43 -9.94
N ILE A 195 2.96 3.36 -9.27
CA ILE A 195 1.66 3.18 -9.91
C ILE A 195 1.39 4.32 -10.87
N GLY A 196 1.64 5.57 -10.47
CA GLY A 196 1.47 6.74 -11.31
C GLY A 196 2.27 6.66 -12.61
N LEU A 197 3.55 6.28 -12.53
CA LEU A 197 4.43 6.10 -13.69
C LEU A 197 4.02 4.92 -14.57
N THR A 198 3.70 3.78 -13.97
CA THR A 198 3.34 2.56 -14.72
C THR A 198 1.93 2.59 -15.31
N THR A 199 1.06 3.45 -14.80
CA THR A 199 -0.32 3.66 -15.30
C THR A 199 -0.46 4.87 -16.22
N MET A 200 0.64 5.52 -16.63
CA MET A 200 0.59 6.59 -17.65
C MET A 200 0.16 6.04 -19.02
N THR A 201 0.29 4.72 -19.25
CA THR A 201 -0.23 4.05 -20.44
C THR A 201 -1.76 4.00 -20.41
N ARG A 202 -2.43 4.38 -21.51
CA ARG A 202 -3.90 4.30 -21.62
C ARG A 202 -4.47 2.93 -21.25
N ARG A 203 -3.79 1.83 -21.63
CA ARG A 203 -4.16 0.45 -21.29
C ARG A 203 -4.41 0.23 -19.78
N LYS A 204 -3.68 0.94 -18.91
CA LYS A 204 -3.77 0.80 -17.45
C LYS A 204 -4.40 2.00 -16.74
N GLU A 205 -4.94 2.97 -17.50
CA GLU A 205 -5.46 4.23 -16.96
C GLU A 205 -6.60 4.01 -15.95
N ALA A 206 -7.54 3.09 -16.25
CA ALA A 206 -8.65 2.80 -15.37
C ALA A 206 -8.22 2.25 -14.00
N TRP A 207 -7.10 1.51 -13.96
CA TRP A 207 -6.56 0.92 -12.74
C TRP A 207 -5.88 1.92 -11.82
N ARG A 208 -5.46 3.08 -12.36
CA ARG A 208 -4.84 4.14 -11.57
C ARG A 208 -5.74 4.56 -10.41
N MET A 209 -7.02 4.83 -10.67
CA MET A 209 -7.95 5.26 -9.63
C MET A 209 -8.15 4.17 -8.57
N TYR A 210 -8.37 2.93 -8.99
CA TYR A 210 -8.58 1.80 -8.07
C TYR A 210 -7.36 1.52 -7.20
N ALA A 211 -6.16 1.54 -7.80
CA ALA A 211 -4.91 1.29 -7.10
C ALA A 211 -4.61 2.41 -6.09
N VAL A 212 -4.87 3.68 -6.44
CA VAL A 212 -4.74 4.82 -5.51
C VAL A 212 -5.72 4.69 -4.34
N ILE A 213 -6.99 4.37 -4.61
CA ILE A 213 -8.00 4.16 -3.55
C ILE A 213 -7.58 3.01 -2.63
N ALA A 214 -7.17 1.86 -3.19
CA ALA A 214 -6.75 0.70 -2.41
C ALA A 214 -5.50 1.01 -1.55
N CYS A 215 -4.51 1.68 -2.12
CA CYS A 215 -3.30 2.10 -1.41
C CYS A 215 -3.62 3.09 -0.27
N THR A 216 -4.53 4.04 -0.52
CA THR A 216 -4.95 5.03 0.49
C THR A 216 -5.76 4.36 1.60
N ALA A 217 -6.67 3.46 1.26
CA ALA A 217 -7.45 2.69 2.23
C ALA A 217 -6.53 1.83 3.11
N LEU A 218 -5.51 1.20 2.52
CA LEU A 218 -4.52 0.42 3.28
C LEU A 218 -3.75 1.32 4.26
N ALA A 219 -3.25 2.47 3.82
CA ALA A 219 -2.53 3.42 4.67
C ALA A 219 -3.39 3.95 5.83
N VAL A 220 -4.65 4.30 5.56
CA VAL A 220 -5.61 4.73 6.60
C VAL A 220 -5.91 3.59 7.56
N SER A 221 -6.16 2.38 7.06
CA SER A 221 -6.46 1.22 7.90
C SER A 221 -5.30 0.86 8.83
N GLU A 222 -4.07 0.96 8.33
CA GLU A 222 -2.87 0.72 9.11
C GLU A 222 -2.67 1.81 10.17
N SER A 223 -2.84 3.08 9.79
CA SER A 223 -2.77 4.20 10.72
C SER A 223 -3.81 4.04 11.84
N TYR A 224 -5.02 3.62 11.48
CA TYR A 224 -6.08 3.32 12.44
C TYR A 224 -5.71 2.16 13.37
N ILE A 225 -5.13 1.07 12.85
CA ILE A 225 -4.65 -0.05 13.68
C ILE A 225 -3.60 0.45 14.68
N TYR A 226 -2.64 1.27 14.22
CA TYR A 226 -1.63 1.86 15.11
C TYR A 226 -2.24 2.78 16.15
N MET A 227 -3.35 3.48 15.89
CA MET A 227 -3.98 4.40 16.86
C MET A 227 -4.96 3.70 17.82
N SER A 228 -5.67 2.67 17.37
CA SER A 228 -6.80 2.08 18.09
C SER A 228 -6.49 0.79 18.86
N THR A 229 -5.39 0.11 18.55
CA THR A 229 -5.11 -1.21 19.15
C THR A 229 -4.56 -1.04 20.57
N ASP A 230 -5.37 -1.40 21.57
CA ASP A 230 -4.88 -1.61 22.94
C ASP A 230 -4.27 -3.02 23.04
N ILE A 231 -2.99 -3.06 23.39
CA ILE A 231 -2.19 -4.29 23.43
C ILE A 231 -2.63 -5.20 24.58
N ARG A 232 -3.30 -4.66 25.60
CA ARG A 232 -3.75 -5.42 26.78
C ARG A 232 -4.80 -6.49 26.45
N ILE A 233 -5.43 -6.42 25.27
CA ILE A 233 -6.64 -7.18 24.94
C ILE A 233 -6.38 -8.19 23.80
N LEU A 234 -5.16 -8.69 23.64
CA LEU A 234 -4.88 -9.77 22.67
C LEU A 234 -4.79 -11.15 23.36
N PRO A 235 -5.93 -11.80 23.68
CA PRO A 235 -5.91 -13.14 24.26
C PRO A 235 -5.34 -14.14 23.24
N GLY A 236 -4.30 -14.86 23.65
CA GLY A 236 -3.73 -15.94 22.84
C GLY A 236 -2.75 -15.51 21.75
N GLN A 237 -2.17 -14.30 21.82
CA GLN A 237 -0.98 -14.02 21.03
C GLN A 237 0.12 -15.02 21.43
N THR A 238 0.47 -15.89 20.48
CA THR A 238 1.64 -16.75 20.59
C THR A 238 2.86 -15.90 20.88
N LEU A 239 3.66 -16.35 21.85
CA LEU A 239 4.81 -15.72 22.50
C LEU A 239 5.87 -15.00 21.63
N VAL A 240 5.73 -14.92 20.30
CA VAL A 240 6.87 -14.77 19.39
C VAL A 240 6.76 -13.64 18.37
N GLU A 241 5.56 -13.12 18.05
CA GLU A 241 5.42 -12.07 17.00
C GLU A 241 4.87 -10.75 17.54
N THR A 242 5.62 -9.68 17.31
CA THR A 242 5.22 -8.32 17.65
C THR A 242 4.12 -7.81 16.71
N LEU A 243 3.26 -6.90 17.19
CA LEU A 243 2.25 -6.26 16.34
C LEU A 243 2.91 -5.55 15.15
N TYR A 244 4.04 -4.89 15.40
CA TYR A 244 4.84 -4.23 14.38
C TYR A 244 5.31 -5.18 13.26
N GLU A 245 5.90 -6.34 13.62
CA GLU A 245 6.35 -7.35 12.64
C GLU A 245 5.20 -7.82 11.75
N MET A 246 4.06 -8.16 12.36
CA MET A 246 2.88 -8.59 11.61
C MET A 246 2.40 -7.51 10.64
N ILE A 247 2.27 -6.26 11.11
CA ILE A 247 1.81 -5.15 10.27
C ILE A 247 2.77 -4.92 9.09
N VAL A 248 4.08 -4.88 9.34
CA VAL A 248 5.09 -4.70 8.27
C VAL A 248 5.04 -5.85 7.26
N PHE A 249 4.88 -7.09 7.73
CA PHE A 249 4.74 -8.26 6.88
C PHE A 249 3.49 -8.15 5.99
N TYR A 250 2.32 -7.92 6.59
CA TYR A 250 1.07 -7.76 5.85
C TYR A 250 1.13 -6.59 4.87
N ARG A 251 1.72 -5.45 5.26
CA ARG A 251 1.91 -4.30 4.37
C ARG A 251 2.68 -4.70 3.11
N LYS A 252 3.83 -5.36 3.25
CA LYS A 252 4.64 -5.81 2.10
C LYS A 252 3.87 -6.79 1.21
N VAL A 253 3.16 -7.74 1.81
CA VAL A 253 2.34 -8.72 1.07
C VAL A 253 1.19 -8.04 0.32
N PHE A 254 0.44 -7.15 0.95
CA PHE A 254 -0.66 -6.41 0.32
C PHE A 254 -0.16 -5.51 -0.81
N LEU A 255 0.96 -4.79 -0.62
CA LEU A 255 1.55 -3.97 -1.67
C LEU A 255 2.06 -4.82 -2.84
N ALA A 256 2.64 -5.99 -2.59
CA ALA A 256 3.01 -6.95 -3.63
C ALA A 256 1.80 -7.42 -4.44
N ILE A 257 0.71 -7.81 -3.76
CA ILE A 257 -0.54 -8.22 -4.41
C ILE A 257 -1.13 -7.07 -5.23
N LEU A 258 -1.12 -5.84 -4.70
CA LEU A 258 -1.65 -4.67 -5.40
C LEU A 258 -0.86 -4.40 -6.69
N VAL A 259 0.47 -4.41 -6.63
CA VAL A 259 1.34 -4.26 -7.81
C VAL A 259 1.12 -5.39 -8.82
N LEU A 260 0.94 -6.62 -8.34
CA LEU A 260 0.66 -7.78 -9.19
C LEU A 260 -0.72 -7.67 -9.88
N CYS A 261 -1.75 -7.20 -9.18
CA CYS A 261 -3.08 -6.96 -9.75
C CYS A 261 -3.03 -5.86 -10.84
N VAL A 262 -2.31 -4.77 -10.59
CA VAL A 262 -2.08 -3.71 -11.61
C VAL A 262 -1.28 -4.25 -12.80
N ASN A 263 -0.46 -5.28 -12.60
CA ASN A 263 0.25 -5.92 -13.69
C ASN A 263 -0.67 -6.80 -14.57
N PHE A 264 -1.49 -7.65 -13.95
CA PHE A 264 -2.30 -8.62 -14.68
C PHE A 264 -3.53 -8.04 -15.37
N VAL A 265 -4.12 -6.98 -14.83
CA VAL A 265 -5.38 -6.47 -15.38
C VAL A 265 -5.14 -5.33 -16.34
N ASP A 266 -5.01 -5.69 -17.61
CA ASP A 266 -5.09 -4.74 -18.71
C ASP A 266 -6.56 -4.42 -18.98
N THR A 267 -6.96 -3.17 -18.76
CA THR A 267 -8.25 -2.69 -19.27
C THR A 267 -8.17 -2.73 -20.79
N GLY A 268 -9.09 -3.50 -21.38
CA GLY A 268 -9.03 -4.01 -22.74
C GLY A 268 -8.55 -3.05 -23.82
N ASP A 269 -7.96 -3.65 -24.85
CA ASP A 269 -7.24 -3.07 -25.97
C ASP A 269 -7.72 -1.66 -26.37
N ASP A 270 -6.78 -0.70 -26.30
CA ASP A 270 -6.94 0.61 -26.93
C ASP A 270 -7.33 0.40 -28.40
N TYR A 271 -8.37 1.10 -28.85
CA TYR A 271 -8.69 1.18 -30.27
C TYR A 271 -7.43 1.66 -31.01
N SER A 272 -7.06 0.95 -32.07
CA SER A 272 -6.07 1.45 -33.02
C SER A 272 -6.48 2.86 -33.47
N ASP A 273 -5.53 3.78 -33.66
CA ASP A 273 -5.86 5.12 -34.16
C ASP A 273 -6.64 5.06 -35.49
N LEU A 274 -6.38 4.01 -36.29
CA LEU A 274 -7.15 3.70 -37.50
C LEU A 274 -8.60 3.30 -37.18
N ASP A 275 -8.83 2.44 -36.19
CA ASP A 275 -10.18 2.04 -35.77
C ASP A 275 -10.95 3.24 -35.18
N LEU A 276 -10.23 4.15 -34.51
CA LEU A 276 -10.78 5.37 -33.94
C LEU A 276 -11.17 6.35 -35.06
N LEU A 277 -10.31 6.51 -36.08
CA LEU A 277 -10.60 7.30 -37.27
C LEU A 277 -11.75 6.70 -38.08
N ASP A 278 -11.79 5.38 -38.26
CA ASP A 278 -12.88 4.68 -38.93
C ASP A 278 -14.20 4.84 -38.16
N GLY A 279 -14.15 4.71 -36.83
CA GLY A 279 -15.30 4.98 -35.96
C GLY A 279 -15.81 6.42 -36.08
N ILE A 280 -14.92 7.41 -36.16
CA ILE A 280 -15.28 8.82 -36.42
C ILE A 280 -15.86 8.97 -37.83
N GLY A 281 -15.25 8.34 -38.83
CA GLY A 281 -15.72 8.31 -40.22
C GLY A 281 -17.12 7.72 -40.36
N MET A 282 -17.39 6.59 -39.70
CA MET A 282 -18.68 5.92 -39.71
C MET A 282 -19.75 6.74 -38.98
N ARG A 283 -19.39 7.40 -37.87
CA ARG A 283 -20.32 8.31 -37.17
C ARG A 283 -20.64 9.54 -38.00
N THR A 284 -19.62 10.17 -38.58
CA THR A 284 -19.80 11.36 -39.43
C THR A 284 -20.62 11.05 -40.69
N SER A 285 -20.39 9.90 -41.34
CA SER A 285 -21.22 9.45 -42.47
C SER A 285 -22.67 9.21 -42.05
N THR A 286 -22.90 8.58 -40.89
CA THR A 286 -24.25 8.40 -40.34
C THR A 286 -24.95 9.73 -40.06
N TYR A 287 -24.25 10.71 -39.48
CA TYR A 287 -24.81 12.05 -39.27
C TYR A 287 -25.12 12.76 -40.58
N PHE A 288 -24.24 12.64 -41.57
CA PHE A 288 -24.46 13.20 -42.90
C PHE A 288 -25.69 12.58 -43.57
N SER A 289 -25.82 11.25 -43.57
CA SER A 289 -27.00 10.56 -44.12
C SER A 289 -28.30 10.99 -43.42
N ARG A 290 -28.28 11.14 -42.09
CA ARG A 290 -29.44 11.64 -41.33
C ARG A 290 -29.80 13.08 -41.72
N LEU A 291 -28.80 13.93 -41.92
CA LEU A 291 -29.02 15.33 -42.31
C LEU A 291 -29.56 15.45 -43.75
N VAL A 292 -29.05 14.64 -44.69
CA VAL A 292 -29.58 14.57 -46.06
C VAL A 292 -31.02 14.05 -46.06
N ALA A 293 -31.29 12.96 -45.34
CA ALA A 293 -32.64 12.42 -45.21
C ALA A 293 -33.62 13.46 -44.62
N ALA A 294 -33.20 14.22 -43.60
CA ALA A 294 -34.00 15.30 -43.03
C ALA A 294 -34.28 16.43 -44.03
N ARG A 295 -33.30 16.81 -44.85
CA ARG A 295 -33.48 17.81 -45.93
C ARG A 295 -34.46 17.32 -47.00
N LEU A 296 -34.32 16.07 -47.44
CA LEU A 296 -35.22 15.46 -48.41
C LEU A 296 -36.64 15.35 -47.86
N ALA A 297 -36.79 14.87 -46.62
CA ALA A 297 -38.08 14.81 -45.95
C ALA A 297 -38.72 16.20 -45.87
N ARG A 298 -37.96 17.24 -45.52
CA ARG A 298 -38.45 18.63 -45.51
C ARG A 298 -38.85 19.12 -46.89
N GLY A 299 -38.09 18.77 -47.94
CA GLY A 299 -38.44 19.11 -49.31
C GLY A 299 -39.78 18.48 -49.73
N VAL A 300 -39.97 17.20 -49.43
CA VAL A 300 -41.20 16.46 -49.72
C VAL A 300 -42.39 17.01 -48.93
N THR A 301 -42.23 17.27 -47.63
CA THR A 301 -43.33 17.80 -46.81
C THR A 301 -43.75 19.21 -47.21
N LEU A 302 -42.83 20.03 -47.73
CA LEU A 302 -43.15 21.38 -48.22
C LEU A 302 -43.69 21.39 -49.65
N GLY A 303 -43.41 20.36 -50.45
CA GLY A 303 -43.92 20.24 -51.82
C GLY A 303 -45.39 19.86 -51.92
N ASP A 304 -45.93 19.13 -50.93
CA ASP A 304 -47.34 18.72 -50.86
C ASP A 304 -48.14 19.68 -49.96
N ASP A 305 -49.23 20.25 -50.48
CA ASP A 305 -50.10 21.19 -49.77
C ASP A 305 -50.69 20.64 -48.47
N GLN A 306 -51.07 19.36 -48.44
CA GLN A 306 -51.67 18.77 -47.24
C GLN A 306 -50.61 18.48 -46.17
N LEU A 307 -49.46 17.92 -46.56
CA LEU A 307 -48.36 17.65 -45.63
C LEU A 307 -47.77 18.95 -45.08
N ARG A 308 -47.70 20.00 -45.90
CA ARG A 308 -47.23 21.33 -45.50
C ARG A 308 -48.13 21.94 -44.42
N LYS A 309 -49.45 21.87 -44.58
CA LYS A 309 -50.41 22.33 -43.55
C LYS A 309 -50.20 21.59 -42.22
N ARG A 310 -50.13 20.25 -42.27
CA ARG A 310 -49.87 19.42 -41.07
C ARG A 310 -48.52 19.74 -40.42
N TYR A 311 -47.48 19.96 -41.21
CA TYR A 311 -46.16 20.34 -40.72
C TYR A 311 -46.19 21.68 -39.97
N PHE A 312 -46.87 22.70 -40.50
CA PHE A 312 -47.04 23.98 -39.82
C PHE A 312 -47.90 23.86 -38.55
N GLU A 313 -48.98 23.07 -38.58
CA GLU A 313 -49.80 22.81 -37.40
C GLU A 313 -48.99 22.12 -36.29
N TYR A 314 -48.18 21.12 -36.65
CA TYR A 314 -47.27 20.44 -35.71
C TYR A 314 -46.30 21.43 -35.06
N HIS A 315 -45.56 22.23 -35.84
CA HIS A 315 -44.63 23.22 -35.27
C HIS A 315 -45.33 24.32 -34.46
N LYS A 316 -46.53 24.73 -34.88
CA LYS A 316 -47.36 25.68 -34.12
C LYS A 316 -47.80 25.08 -32.77
N SER A 317 -48.09 23.78 -32.72
CA SER A 317 -48.45 23.08 -31.48
C SER A 317 -47.27 22.95 -30.51
N ILE A 318 -46.06 22.67 -31.01
CA ILE A 318 -44.84 22.62 -30.20
C ILE A 318 -44.57 23.98 -29.55
N ASN A 319 -44.59 25.07 -30.33
CA ASN A 319 -44.33 26.40 -29.79
C ASN A 319 -45.35 26.79 -28.73
N LYS A 320 -46.62 26.38 -28.89
CA LYS A 320 -47.66 26.62 -27.88
C LYS A 320 -47.47 25.78 -26.61
N GLY A 321 -47.00 24.53 -26.72
CA GLY A 321 -46.72 23.65 -25.59
C GLY A 321 -45.53 24.15 -24.76
N ASP A 322 -44.44 24.53 -25.41
CA ASP A 322 -43.20 25.00 -24.76
C ASP A 322 -43.40 26.34 -24.00
N THR A 323 -44.45 27.09 -24.35
CA THR A 323 -44.82 28.33 -23.64
C THR A 323 -45.64 28.03 -22.37
N LYS A 324 -46.34 26.89 -22.30
CA LYS A 324 -47.14 26.50 -21.13
C LYS A 324 -46.31 25.87 -20.01
N ASP A 325 -45.20 25.21 -20.35
CA ASP A 325 -44.32 24.57 -19.36
C ASP A 325 -43.28 25.55 -18.77
N ARG A 326 -43.22 26.79 -19.28
CA ARG A 326 -42.30 27.85 -18.83
C ARG A 326 -42.98 29.01 -18.07
N LEU A 327 -44.29 28.98 -17.89
CA LEU A 327 -45.09 29.95 -17.12
C LEU A 327 -45.68 29.29 -15.88
#